data_AF-A0A8S8ZAL4-F1
#
_entry.id   AF-A0A8S8ZAL4-F1
#
_cell.length_a   1.000
_cell.length_b   1.000
_cell.length_c   1.000
_cell.angle_alpha   90.00
_cell.angle_beta   90.00
_cell.angle_gamma   90.00
#
_symmetry.space_group_name_H-M   'P 1'
#
loop_
_entity.id
_entity.type
_entity.pdbx_description
1 polymer ?
#
loop_
_entity_poly.entity_id
_entity_poly.type
_entity_poly.pdbx_seq_one_letter_code
_entity_poly.pdbx_strand_id
1 'polypeptide(L)'
;MIEKVLIANRGEIALRVMKTCKTLGIKTVAVYSDEDVNSLHVKTADESYYIGEAAPAKSYLNQEKILEVMLSSGTDAIHPGYGFLSENDDFARLCEKNKINFIGPSADSMNLCGDKMRCKAAMLKAEVPTVPGSPGIVDDAQQAEKIANEIGYPVLLKSVYGGGGRGIRLVTNDKELQDGFDTVTSESIAAVGKSAIIVEKFLEKTRHIEYQMCRDKHGNAVHLFERECSIQRRNQKLIEQTPSPIVDQAKREEIGELVVKAAEAVDYTNLGTAEFLRADNGEFYFIEINARLQVEHPISEMVSGLDFVKLQLDIANGEPLPFKQSDLKMNGYAIECRINAEDTFLDFAPSTGPVPYVTIPSGPNVRCDTYLYPGCTVSPFYDSLMAKLCTWGPTFDESRVKMLNALNDFDIQGVETSIPLYKTILNSEEYKNGQLSTDFLKRYDMIEKLEKDLIQDRKEKQIPAIASAIMHSEFYKSKVKSQNSGDTDGISTWVERGIM
;
A
#
# COMPACT_ATOMS: atom_id res chain seq x y z
N MET A 1 -23.25 1.39 19.82
CA MET A 1 -22.36 0.38 19.20
C MET A 1 -22.62 0.46 17.71
N ILE A 2 -21.58 0.33 16.88
CA ILE A 2 -21.67 0.48 15.43
C ILE A 2 -22.54 -0.64 14.83
N GLU A 3 -23.62 -0.27 14.14
CA GLU A 3 -24.56 -1.22 13.52
C GLU A 3 -24.49 -1.20 11.98
N LYS A 4 -24.17 -0.05 11.37
CA LYS A 4 -24.10 0.12 9.92
C LYS A 4 -22.92 1.02 9.53
N VAL A 5 -21.98 0.47 8.77
CA VAL A 5 -20.79 1.17 8.29
C VAL A 5 -20.92 1.52 6.82
N LEU A 6 -20.71 2.79 6.47
CA LEU A 6 -20.43 3.20 5.11
C LEU A 6 -18.93 3.11 4.86
N ILE A 7 -18.54 2.45 3.78
CA ILE A 7 -17.15 2.38 3.36
C ILE A 7 -16.92 3.42 2.28
N ALA A 8 -16.29 4.53 2.63
CA ALA A 8 -15.99 5.64 1.72
C ALA A 8 -14.73 5.37 0.91
N ASN A 9 -14.70 4.22 0.25
CA ASN A 9 -13.59 3.75 -0.55
C ASN A 9 -14.08 2.71 -1.58
N ARG A 10 -13.15 2.17 -2.36
CA ARG A 10 -13.40 1.21 -3.44
C ARG A 10 -12.43 0.03 -3.39
N GLY A 11 -12.54 -0.85 -4.38
CA GLY A 11 -11.53 -1.88 -4.65
C GLY A 11 -11.32 -2.86 -3.48
N GLU A 12 -10.07 -3.26 -3.27
CA GLU A 12 -9.72 -4.30 -2.30
C GLU A 12 -10.01 -3.86 -0.86
N ILE A 13 -9.71 -2.60 -0.51
CA ILE A 13 -9.87 -2.12 0.87
C ILE A 13 -11.33 -2.03 1.28
N ALA A 14 -12.22 -1.69 0.34
CA ALA A 14 -13.65 -1.73 0.60
C ALA A 14 -14.12 -3.15 0.94
N LEU A 15 -13.66 -4.15 0.16
CA LEU A 15 -13.96 -5.56 0.41
C LEU A 15 -13.34 -6.05 1.73
N ARG A 16 -12.11 -5.65 2.04
CA ARG A 16 -11.42 -5.98 3.30
C ARG A 16 -12.22 -5.50 4.51
N VAL A 17 -12.74 -4.28 4.47
CA VAL A 17 -13.55 -3.72 5.56
C VAL A 17 -14.91 -4.42 5.64
N MET A 18 -15.58 -4.62 4.50
CA MET A 18 -16.87 -5.32 4.45
C MET A 18 -16.77 -6.75 4.99
N LYS A 19 -15.66 -7.45 4.74
CA LYS A 19 -15.44 -8.82 5.23
C LYS A 19 -15.42 -8.89 6.75
N THR A 20 -14.75 -7.95 7.43
CA THR A 20 -14.77 -7.88 8.90
C THR A 20 -16.14 -7.45 9.40
N CYS A 21 -16.77 -6.44 8.79
CA CYS A 21 -18.12 -5.99 9.18
C CYS A 21 -19.14 -7.14 9.12
N LYS A 22 -19.13 -7.91 8.02
CA LYS A 22 -19.99 -9.09 7.83
C LYS A 22 -19.74 -10.16 8.88
N THR A 23 -18.49 -10.40 9.25
CA THR A 23 -18.13 -11.35 10.32
C THR A 23 -18.68 -10.93 11.68
N LEU A 24 -18.76 -9.61 11.92
CA LEU A 24 -19.29 -9.03 13.15
C LEU A 24 -20.81 -8.78 13.12
N GLY A 25 -21.48 -9.08 12.00
CA GLY A 25 -22.92 -8.81 11.83
C GLY A 25 -23.27 -7.33 11.61
N ILE A 26 -22.27 -6.49 11.29
CA ILE A 26 -22.44 -5.06 11.00
C ILE A 26 -22.87 -4.89 9.54
N LYS A 27 -23.91 -4.08 9.30
CA LYS A 27 -24.41 -3.78 7.96
C LYS A 27 -23.45 -2.88 7.19
N THR A 28 -23.38 -3.05 5.88
CA THR A 28 -22.38 -2.38 5.03
C THR A 28 -23.03 -1.57 3.92
N VAL A 29 -22.56 -0.35 3.73
CA VAL A 29 -22.98 0.55 2.65
C VAL A 29 -21.77 0.85 1.76
N ALA A 30 -21.86 0.51 0.48
CA ALA A 30 -20.88 0.90 -0.54
C ALA A 30 -21.26 2.21 -1.22
N VAL A 31 -20.26 2.97 -1.66
CA VAL A 31 -20.44 4.08 -2.59
C VAL A 31 -19.69 3.82 -3.87
N TYR A 32 -20.24 4.22 -5.02
CA TYR A 32 -19.64 3.94 -6.32
C TYR A 32 -19.83 5.05 -7.35
N SER A 33 -18.85 5.16 -8.25
CA SER A 33 -18.91 6.01 -9.44
C SER A 33 -19.45 5.27 -10.66
N ASP A 34 -19.66 5.97 -11.78
CA ASP A 34 -20.05 5.35 -13.07
C ASP A 34 -19.13 4.18 -13.46
N GLU A 35 -17.82 4.34 -13.20
CA GLU A 35 -16.78 3.39 -13.56
C GLU A 35 -16.81 2.12 -12.69
N ASP A 36 -17.25 2.24 -11.44
CA ASP A 36 -17.27 1.15 -10.45
C ASP A 36 -18.62 0.44 -10.37
N VAL A 37 -19.59 0.74 -11.24
CA VAL A 37 -20.94 0.13 -11.20
C VAL A 37 -20.92 -1.41 -11.18
N ASN A 38 -19.93 -2.01 -11.84
CA ASN A 38 -19.74 -3.47 -11.90
C ASN A 38 -18.68 -3.99 -10.92
N SER A 39 -18.08 -3.12 -10.10
CA SER A 39 -17.01 -3.46 -9.17
C SER A 39 -17.49 -4.41 -8.08
N LEU A 40 -16.60 -5.29 -7.61
CA LEU A 40 -16.97 -6.35 -6.67
C LEU A 40 -17.46 -5.81 -5.33
N HIS A 41 -16.91 -4.68 -4.86
CA HIS A 41 -17.33 -4.05 -3.61
C HIS A 41 -18.80 -3.57 -3.65
N VAL A 42 -19.27 -3.07 -4.79
CA VAL A 42 -20.67 -2.66 -5.00
C VAL A 42 -21.61 -3.85 -4.88
N LYS A 43 -21.23 -4.98 -5.49
CA LYS A 43 -22.00 -6.23 -5.49
C LYS A 43 -22.01 -6.94 -4.13
N THR A 44 -21.06 -6.61 -3.24
CA THR A 44 -20.83 -7.32 -1.97
C THR A 44 -21.54 -6.65 -0.79
N ALA A 45 -21.70 -5.34 -0.81
CA ALA A 45 -22.33 -4.59 0.28
C ALA A 45 -23.82 -4.91 0.43
N ASP A 46 -24.37 -4.67 1.63
CA ASP A 46 -25.82 -4.81 1.88
C ASP A 46 -26.62 -3.75 1.10
N GLU A 47 -26.07 -2.54 1.00
CA GLU A 47 -26.64 -1.41 0.26
C GLU A 47 -25.54 -0.72 -0.56
N SER A 48 -25.87 -0.15 -1.72
CA SER A 48 -24.91 0.59 -2.54
C SER A 48 -25.53 1.85 -3.16
N TYR A 49 -24.76 2.93 -3.18
CA TYR A 49 -25.22 4.24 -3.62
C TYR A 49 -24.28 4.87 -4.64
N TYR A 50 -24.87 5.39 -5.72
CA TYR A 50 -24.15 6.12 -6.74
C TYR A 50 -23.75 7.52 -6.22
N ILE A 51 -22.49 7.91 -6.41
CA ILE A 51 -21.95 9.19 -5.91
C ILE A 51 -21.41 10.13 -6.99
N GLY A 52 -21.35 9.71 -8.27
CA GLY A 52 -20.98 10.60 -9.38
C GLY A 52 -20.12 9.97 -10.46
N GLU A 53 -19.62 10.83 -11.36
CA GLU A 53 -18.79 10.42 -12.49
C GLU A 53 -17.45 9.79 -12.04
N ALA A 54 -16.80 9.08 -12.96
CA ALA A 54 -15.56 8.33 -12.72
C ALA A 54 -14.44 9.13 -12.04
N ALA A 55 -14.26 10.40 -12.40
CA ALA A 55 -13.21 11.26 -11.86
C ALA A 55 -13.34 11.39 -10.32
N PRO A 56 -12.28 11.10 -9.53
CA PRO A 56 -12.35 11.11 -8.07
C PRO A 56 -12.92 12.40 -7.45
N ALA A 57 -12.56 13.57 -8.00
CA ALA A 57 -13.09 14.88 -7.56
C ALA A 57 -14.61 15.01 -7.68
N LYS A 58 -15.23 14.26 -8.61
CA LYS A 58 -16.68 14.23 -8.83
C LYS A 58 -17.38 13.10 -8.07
N SER A 59 -16.63 12.15 -7.50
CA SER A 59 -17.14 10.97 -6.80
C SER A 59 -16.48 10.76 -5.44
N TYR A 60 -15.43 9.94 -5.35
CA TYR A 60 -14.83 9.49 -4.07
C TYR A 60 -14.22 10.60 -3.21
N LEU A 61 -13.94 11.78 -3.76
CA LEU A 61 -13.49 12.97 -3.02
C LEU A 61 -14.63 13.98 -2.78
N ASN A 62 -15.84 13.69 -3.24
CA ASN A 62 -17.00 14.56 -3.05
C ASN A 62 -17.62 14.34 -1.67
N GLN A 63 -17.15 15.14 -0.71
CA GLN A 63 -17.58 15.06 0.69
C GLN A 63 -19.09 15.28 0.86
N GLU A 64 -19.70 16.19 0.08
CA GLU A 64 -21.14 16.46 0.15
C GLU A 64 -21.95 15.25 -0.27
N LYS A 65 -21.58 14.61 -1.39
CA LYS A 65 -22.25 13.38 -1.86
C LYS A 65 -22.15 12.25 -0.87
N ILE A 66 -20.96 12.04 -0.29
CA ILE A 66 -20.76 10.98 0.69
C ILE A 66 -21.59 11.26 1.96
N LEU A 67 -21.66 12.53 2.40
CA LEU A 67 -22.53 12.92 3.52
C LEU A 67 -24.02 12.69 3.23
N GLU A 68 -24.49 13.05 2.03
CA GLU A 68 -25.86 12.75 1.58
C GLU A 68 -26.18 11.25 1.67
N VAL A 69 -25.24 10.40 1.25
CA VAL A 69 -25.39 8.94 1.39
C VAL A 69 -25.47 8.53 2.85
N MET A 70 -24.52 8.96 3.69
CA MET A 70 -24.49 8.59 5.12
C MET A 70 -25.82 8.94 5.83
N LEU A 71 -26.36 10.13 5.56
CA LEU A 71 -27.62 10.60 6.15
C LEU A 71 -28.83 9.81 5.64
N SER A 72 -28.88 9.50 4.34
CA SER A 72 -30.01 8.80 3.73
C SER A 72 -30.03 7.29 3.99
N SER A 73 -28.86 6.65 4.12
CA SER A 73 -28.73 5.22 4.45
C SER A 73 -28.89 4.93 5.94
N GLY A 74 -28.87 5.96 6.80
CA GLY A 74 -28.93 5.83 8.25
C GLY A 74 -27.69 5.15 8.83
N THR A 75 -26.53 5.42 8.23
CA THR A 75 -25.24 4.90 8.67
C THR A 75 -24.79 5.62 9.96
N ASP A 76 -24.26 4.87 10.92
CA ASP A 76 -23.75 5.43 12.18
C ASP A 76 -22.22 5.57 12.22
N ALA A 77 -21.49 4.89 11.32
CA ALA A 77 -20.04 5.03 11.19
C ALA A 77 -19.54 5.00 9.74
N ILE A 78 -18.40 5.65 9.50
CA ILE A 78 -17.73 5.67 8.20
C ILE A 78 -16.32 5.12 8.33
N HIS A 79 -15.99 4.14 7.49
CA HIS A 79 -14.63 3.65 7.34
C HIS A 79 -14.04 4.23 6.06
N PRO A 80 -13.00 5.08 6.14
CA PRO A 80 -12.46 5.73 4.95
C PRO A 80 -11.48 4.84 4.18
N GLY A 81 -11.03 3.72 4.76
CA GLY A 81 -10.01 2.87 4.14
C GLY A 81 -8.66 3.59 4.13
N TYR A 82 -8.04 3.66 2.95
CA TYR A 82 -6.83 4.44 2.70
C TYR A 82 -6.92 5.19 1.37
N GLY A 83 -6.18 6.30 1.24
CA GLY A 83 -6.36 7.22 0.11
C GLY A 83 -7.71 7.94 0.16
N PHE A 84 -8.04 8.67 -0.91
CA PHE A 84 -9.23 9.53 -0.98
C PHE A 84 -9.36 10.47 0.24
N LEU A 85 -10.38 10.27 1.07
CA LEU A 85 -10.71 11.10 2.22
C LEU A 85 -10.16 10.56 3.55
N SER A 86 -9.35 9.50 3.53
CA SER A 86 -8.84 8.86 4.76
C SER A 86 -7.92 9.71 5.60
N GLU A 87 -7.27 10.70 5.01
CA GLU A 87 -6.39 11.66 5.69
C GLU A 87 -6.90 13.10 5.47
N ASN A 88 -8.20 13.26 5.24
CA ASN A 88 -8.84 14.57 5.09
C ASN A 88 -9.48 15.00 6.43
N ASP A 89 -8.82 15.91 7.14
CA ASP A 89 -9.25 16.36 8.46
C ASP A 89 -10.56 17.16 8.42
N ASP A 90 -10.81 17.91 7.34
CA ASP A 90 -12.09 18.59 7.11
C ASP A 90 -13.25 17.59 7.04
N PHE A 91 -13.04 16.46 6.36
CA PHE A 91 -14.03 15.40 6.23
C PHE A 91 -14.26 14.66 7.56
N ALA A 92 -13.19 14.37 8.31
CA ALA A 92 -13.32 13.82 9.67
C ALA A 92 -14.14 14.78 10.57
N ARG A 93 -13.86 16.09 10.50
CA ARG A 93 -14.61 17.12 11.24
C ARG A 93 -16.06 17.23 10.78
N LEU A 94 -16.32 17.04 9.49
CA LEU A 94 -17.67 16.97 8.94
C LEU A 94 -18.46 15.79 9.51
N CYS A 95 -17.82 14.62 9.66
CA CYS A 95 -18.42 13.44 10.30
C CYS A 95 -18.74 13.71 11.78
N GLU A 96 -17.77 14.27 12.53
CA GLU A 96 -17.95 14.65 13.95
C GLU A 96 -19.14 15.60 14.14
N LYS A 97 -19.25 16.64 13.30
CA LYS A 97 -20.36 17.62 13.34
C LYS A 97 -21.72 16.98 13.10
N ASN A 98 -21.78 15.93 12.27
CA ASN A 98 -23.00 15.20 11.96
C ASN A 98 -23.22 13.97 12.86
N LYS A 99 -22.40 13.79 13.90
CA LYS A 99 -22.46 12.66 14.85
C LYS A 99 -22.32 11.30 14.18
N ILE A 100 -21.57 11.24 13.08
CA ILE A 100 -21.19 10.00 12.41
C ILE A 100 -19.79 9.63 12.91
N ASN A 101 -19.62 8.39 13.35
CA ASN A 101 -18.35 7.94 13.90
C ASN A 101 -17.33 7.73 12.77
N PHE A 102 -16.31 8.58 12.71
CA PHE A 102 -15.19 8.40 11.80
C PHE A 102 -14.26 7.30 12.33
N ILE A 103 -14.13 6.19 11.60
CA ILE A 103 -13.29 5.06 12.01
C ILE A 103 -11.83 5.38 11.64
N GLY A 104 -11.19 6.16 12.51
CA GLY A 104 -9.83 6.68 12.35
C GLY A 104 -9.47 7.62 13.51
N PRO A 105 -8.36 8.38 13.41
CA PRO A 105 -8.02 9.39 14.39
C PRO A 105 -8.97 10.60 14.35
N SER A 106 -8.91 11.46 15.36
CA SER A 106 -9.65 12.73 15.39
C SER A 106 -9.20 13.69 14.28
N ALA A 107 -10.07 14.61 13.89
CA ALA A 107 -9.73 15.63 12.89
C ALA A 107 -8.50 16.46 13.30
N ASP A 108 -8.37 16.80 14.59
CA ASP A 108 -7.24 17.58 15.10
C ASP A 108 -5.92 16.79 15.06
N SER A 109 -5.94 15.50 15.43
CA SER A 109 -4.76 14.63 15.34
C SER A 109 -4.33 14.44 13.88
N MET A 110 -5.29 14.22 12.98
CA MET A 110 -5.05 14.09 11.56
C MET A 110 -4.45 15.38 10.95
N ASN A 111 -4.98 16.56 11.31
CA ASN A 111 -4.44 17.85 10.89
C ASN A 111 -2.99 18.05 11.37
N LEU A 112 -2.69 17.66 12.60
CA LEU A 112 -1.34 17.73 13.15
C LEU A 112 -0.37 16.78 12.44
N CYS A 113 -0.79 15.55 12.14
CA CYS A 113 0.02 14.57 11.42
C CYS A 113 0.28 14.99 9.95
N GLY A 114 -0.74 15.55 9.28
CA GLY A 114 -0.62 16.02 7.89
C GLY A 114 0.24 17.28 7.72
N ASP A 115 0.43 18.07 8.78
CA ASP A 115 1.33 19.22 8.77
C ASP A 115 2.76 18.81 9.13
N LYS A 116 3.61 18.66 8.12
CA LYS A 116 5.00 18.21 8.27
C LYS A 116 5.80 19.03 9.28
N MET A 117 5.61 20.34 9.34
CA MET A 117 6.39 21.20 10.26
C MET A 117 5.90 21.04 11.69
N ARG A 118 4.57 21.10 11.90
CA ARG A 118 3.99 20.93 13.24
C ARG A 118 4.20 19.50 13.77
N CYS A 119 4.07 18.49 12.91
CA CYS A 119 4.37 17.09 13.25
C CYS A 119 5.84 16.93 13.65
N LYS A 120 6.79 17.43 12.84
CA LYS A 120 8.23 17.38 13.17
C LYS A 120 8.54 18.07 14.50
N ALA A 121 7.95 19.23 14.75
CA ALA A 121 8.11 19.93 16.02
C ALA A 121 7.54 19.14 17.21
N ALA A 122 6.40 18.46 17.05
CA ALA A 122 5.83 17.58 18.06
C ALA A 122 6.74 16.37 18.34
N MET A 123 7.29 15.75 17.29
CA MET A 123 8.24 14.64 17.42
C MET A 123 9.51 15.04 18.17
N LEU A 124 10.11 16.18 17.80
CA LEU A 124 11.30 16.70 18.49
C LEU A 124 11.02 17.00 19.97
N LYS A 125 9.85 17.56 20.28
CA LYS A 125 9.43 17.79 21.67
C LYS A 125 9.22 16.49 22.45
N ALA A 126 8.81 15.43 21.78
CA ALA A 126 8.64 14.08 22.33
C ALA A 126 9.94 13.25 22.32
N GLU A 127 11.08 13.87 21.98
CA GLU A 127 12.39 13.22 21.87
C GLU A 127 12.44 12.08 20.84
N VAL A 128 11.57 12.12 19.82
CA VAL A 128 11.59 11.21 18.68
C VAL A 128 12.56 11.77 17.63
N PRO A 129 13.64 11.06 17.27
CA PRO A 129 14.62 11.53 16.29
C PRO A 129 13.97 11.76 14.93
N THR A 130 14.20 12.92 14.32
CA THR A 130 13.74 13.27 12.97
C THR A 130 14.96 13.52 12.07
N VAL A 131 14.75 13.51 10.74
CA VAL A 131 15.85 13.76 9.79
C VAL A 131 16.50 15.11 10.12
N PRO A 132 17.84 15.16 10.36
CA PRO A 132 18.55 16.40 10.63
C PRO A 132 18.27 17.42 9.52
N GLY A 133 17.92 18.63 9.90
CA GLY A 133 17.44 19.63 8.96
C GLY A 133 17.31 21.00 9.60
N SER A 134 16.89 21.97 8.79
CA SER A 134 16.54 23.29 9.29
C SER A 134 15.39 23.20 10.30
N PRO A 135 15.41 24.00 11.38
CA PRO A 135 14.35 24.01 12.39
C PRO A 135 13.03 24.60 11.86
N GLY A 136 13.07 25.22 10.69
CA GLY A 136 11.93 25.80 9.99
C GLY A 136 12.34 26.20 8.58
N ILE A 137 11.59 27.13 8.00
CA ILE A 137 11.87 27.71 6.69
C ILE A 137 13.21 28.47 6.77
N VAL A 138 14.03 28.31 5.74
CA VAL A 138 15.24 29.10 5.53
C VAL A 138 14.93 30.33 4.67
N ASP A 139 15.39 31.49 5.13
CA ASP A 139 15.11 32.80 4.54
C ASP A 139 15.98 33.07 3.30
N ASP A 140 17.23 32.61 3.32
CA ASP A 140 18.20 32.83 2.24
C ASP A 140 19.22 31.69 2.11
N ALA A 141 20.00 31.75 1.02
CA ALA A 141 21.04 30.77 0.71
C ALA A 141 22.17 30.73 1.76
N GLN A 142 22.46 31.85 2.44
CA GLN A 142 23.54 31.92 3.44
C GLN A 142 23.14 31.18 4.72
N GLN A 143 21.89 31.33 5.15
CA GLN A 143 21.33 30.56 6.26
C GLN A 143 21.28 29.07 5.91
N ALA A 144 20.87 28.72 4.68
CA ALA A 144 20.87 27.35 4.21
C ALA A 144 22.29 26.74 4.18
N GLU A 145 23.29 27.50 3.75
CA GLU A 145 24.71 27.11 3.75
C GLU A 145 25.23 26.84 5.16
N LYS A 146 24.92 27.72 6.12
CA LYS A 146 25.30 27.52 7.53
C LYS A 146 24.71 26.21 8.09
N ILE A 147 23.42 25.98 7.85
CA ILE A 147 22.73 24.77 8.31
C ILE A 147 23.30 23.52 7.63
N ALA A 148 23.58 23.59 6.32
CA ALA A 148 24.20 22.49 5.58
C ALA A 148 25.59 22.14 6.11
N ASN A 149 26.38 23.13 6.51
CA ASN A 149 27.69 22.92 7.12
C ASN A 149 27.61 22.34 8.55
N GLU A 150 26.57 22.68 9.32
CA GLU A 150 26.32 22.08 10.64
C GLU A 150 25.86 20.61 10.53
N ILE A 151 25.00 20.30 9.56
CA ILE A 151 24.47 18.95 9.30
C ILE A 151 25.47 18.08 8.52
N GLY A 152 26.35 18.71 7.75
CA GLY A 152 27.25 18.12 6.77
C GLY A 152 26.55 17.78 5.45
N TYR A 153 27.28 17.93 4.34
CA TYR A 153 26.84 17.47 3.01
C TYR A 153 26.86 15.93 2.88
N PRO A 154 26.15 15.35 1.88
CA PRO A 154 25.17 16.00 1.01
C PRO A 154 23.86 16.35 1.75
N VAL A 155 23.15 17.38 1.26
CA VAL A 155 21.84 17.81 1.78
C VAL A 155 20.83 17.98 0.64
N LEU A 156 19.54 17.93 1.00
CA LEU A 156 18.42 18.24 0.13
C LEU A 156 17.87 19.62 0.45
N LEU A 157 17.73 20.46 -0.56
CA LEU A 157 16.87 21.64 -0.54
C LEU A 157 15.48 21.20 -0.96
N LYS A 158 14.47 21.40 -0.11
CA LYS A 158 13.07 21.02 -0.40
C LYS A 158 12.14 22.22 -0.26
N SER A 159 11.27 22.40 -1.24
CA SER A 159 10.13 23.30 -1.11
C SER A 159 9.05 22.68 -0.22
N VAL A 160 8.55 23.44 0.77
CA VAL A 160 7.42 23.04 1.63
C VAL A 160 6.13 22.91 0.81
N TYR A 161 6.03 23.63 -0.30
CA TYR A 161 4.85 23.61 -1.19
C TYR A 161 5.05 22.70 -2.42
N GLY A 162 6.18 22.00 -2.50
CA GLY A 162 6.51 21.13 -3.63
C GLY A 162 5.88 19.74 -3.54
N GLY A 163 5.51 19.18 -4.69
CA GLY A 163 5.01 17.82 -4.84
C GLY A 163 5.48 17.19 -6.16
N GLY A 164 5.53 15.85 -6.23
CA GLY A 164 5.88 15.12 -7.47
C GLY A 164 7.33 15.29 -7.94
N GLY A 165 8.29 15.49 -7.02
CA GLY A 165 9.72 15.61 -7.32
C GLY A 165 10.17 16.98 -7.83
N ARG A 166 9.27 17.96 -7.97
CA ARG A 166 9.61 19.36 -8.30
C ARG A 166 9.92 20.14 -7.02
N GLY A 167 10.89 21.07 -7.07
CA GLY A 167 11.31 21.81 -5.88
C GLY A 167 12.11 20.98 -4.86
N ILE A 168 12.81 19.94 -5.32
CA ILE A 168 13.78 19.17 -4.52
C ILE A 168 15.12 19.15 -5.25
N ARG A 169 16.20 19.58 -4.58
CA ARG A 169 17.56 19.55 -5.13
C ARG A 169 18.53 18.90 -4.15
N LEU A 170 19.29 17.92 -4.64
CA LEU A 170 20.45 17.38 -3.96
C LEU A 170 21.63 18.33 -4.21
N VAL A 171 22.29 18.74 -3.13
CA VAL A 171 23.47 19.61 -3.18
C VAL A 171 24.58 18.99 -2.36
N THR A 172 25.81 19.06 -2.87
CA THR A 172 26.97 18.35 -2.29
C THR A 172 28.05 19.29 -1.75
N ASN A 173 27.93 20.59 -2.01
CA ASN A 173 28.86 21.63 -1.58
C ASN A 173 28.18 23.01 -1.58
N ASP A 174 28.84 24.02 -1.00
CA ASP A 174 28.29 25.37 -0.83
C ASP A 174 27.92 26.04 -2.16
N LYS A 175 28.73 25.85 -3.21
CA LYS A 175 28.45 26.44 -4.53
C LYS A 175 27.17 25.87 -5.13
N GLU A 176 27.03 24.54 -5.11
CA GLU A 176 25.80 23.87 -5.55
C GLU A 176 24.59 24.26 -4.69
N LEU A 177 24.79 24.54 -3.39
CA LEU A 177 23.73 24.98 -2.51
C LEU A 177 23.20 26.36 -2.90
N GLN A 178 24.08 27.32 -3.19
CA GLN A 178 23.68 28.66 -3.63
C GLN A 178 22.88 28.61 -4.95
N ASP A 179 23.43 27.95 -5.97
CA ASP A 179 22.77 27.77 -7.27
C ASP A 179 21.44 26.98 -7.12
N GLY A 180 21.45 25.97 -6.26
CA GLY A 180 20.30 25.12 -5.97
C GLY A 180 19.17 25.87 -5.26
N PHE A 181 19.50 26.77 -4.33
CA PHE A 181 18.52 27.55 -3.58
C PHE A 181 17.71 28.48 -4.48
N ASP A 182 18.39 29.22 -5.36
CA ASP A 182 17.75 30.11 -6.33
C ASP A 182 16.84 29.34 -7.30
N THR A 183 17.32 28.16 -7.73
CA THR A 183 16.58 27.26 -8.62
C THR A 183 15.30 26.75 -7.94
N VAL A 184 15.40 26.19 -6.73
CA VAL A 184 14.25 25.67 -5.98
C VAL A 184 13.25 26.78 -5.65
N THR A 185 13.74 27.97 -5.30
CA THR A 185 12.89 29.15 -5.04
C THR A 185 12.08 29.52 -6.27
N SER A 186 12.75 29.63 -7.41
CA SER A 186 12.13 30.01 -8.68
C SER A 186 11.10 28.97 -9.14
N GLU A 187 11.43 27.67 -9.03
CA GLU A 187 10.49 26.58 -9.33
C GLU A 187 9.26 26.61 -8.42
N SER A 188 9.46 26.86 -7.11
CA SER A 188 8.37 26.94 -6.14
C SER A 188 7.42 28.12 -6.44
N ILE A 189 7.97 29.30 -6.69
CA ILE A 189 7.18 30.49 -7.06
C ILE A 189 6.43 30.27 -8.39
N ALA A 190 7.09 29.68 -9.40
CA ALA A 190 6.45 29.42 -10.68
C ALA A 190 5.30 28.41 -10.57
N ALA A 191 5.40 27.44 -9.66
CA ALA A 191 4.40 26.41 -9.47
C ALA A 191 3.19 26.88 -8.65
N VAL A 192 3.42 27.63 -7.55
CA VAL A 192 2.37 27.93 -6.55
C VAL A 192 2.31 29.40 -6.12
N GLY A 193 3.08 30.29 -6.74
CA GLY A 193 3.07 31.74 -6.47
C GLY A 193 3.75 32.15 -5.15
N LYS A 194 4.35 31.21 -4.41
CA LYS A 194 5.07 31.45 -3.15
C LYS A 194 6.20 30.44 -2.98
N SER A 195 7.23 30.78 -2.21
CA SER A 195 8.32 29.87 -1.84
C SER A 195 8.43 29.72 -0.33
N ALA A 196 8.79 28.51 0.10
CA ALA A 196 9.23 28.19 1.45
C ALA A 196 10.18 27.01 1.30
N ILE A 197 11.44 27.18 1.67
CA ILE A 197 12.48 26.17 1.51
C ILE A 197 12.92 25.66 2.88
N ILE A 198 13.24 24.37 2.96
CA ILE A 198 13.89 23.73 4.09
C ILE A 198 15.16 23.00 3.62
N VAL A 199 16.12 22.83 4.52
CA VAL A 199 17.31 22.03 4.31
C VAL A 199 17.16 20.74 5.09
N GLU A 200 17.41 19.58 4.49
CA GLU A 200 17.42 18.28 5.19
C GLU A 200 18.65 17.47 4.80
N LYS A 201 19.17 16.66 5.72
CA LYS A 201 20.25 15.72 5.41
C LYS A 201 19.80 14.79 4.28
N PHE A 202 20.64 14.64 3.26
CA PHE A 202 20.46 13.56 2.31
C PHE A 202 21.01 12.27 2.92
N LEU A 203 20.12 11.29 3.10
CA LEU A 203 20.47 9.98 3.61
C LEU A 203 20.64 9.03 2.43
N GLU A 204 21.84 8.50 2.25
CA GLU A 204 22.13 7.48 1.24
C GLU A 204 21.75 6.08 1.73
N LYS A 205 21.43 5.19 0.77
CA LYS A 205 21.13 3.77 1.01
C LYS A 205 20.09 3.54 2.12
N THR A 206 19.10 4.42 2.19
CA THR A 206 18.11 4.33 3.26
C THR A 206 17.26 3.10 3.13
N ARG A 207 16.85 2.58 4.28
CA ARG A 207 15.72 1.66 4.38
C ARG A 207 14.51 2.40 4.86
N HIS A 208 13.36 2.03 4.34
CA HIS A 208 12.08 2.52 4.81
C HIS A 208 11.53 1.49 5.80
N ILE A 209 11.58 1.81 7.08
CA ILE A 209 11.05 0.98 8.16
C ILE A 209 9.88 1.71 8.78
N GLU A 210 8.78 1.03 8.98
CA GLU A 210 7.60 1.63 9.57
C GLU A 210 7.04 0.76 10.68
N TYR A 211 6.40 1.37 11.66
CA TYR A 211 5.78 0.66 12.77
C TYR A 211 4.29 0.91 12.78
N GLN A 212 3.53 -0.17 12.82
CA GLN A 212 2.11 -0.07 13.12
C GLN A 212 1.95 0.44 14.54
N MET A 213 1.15 1.48 14.73
CA MET A 213 0.74 1.97 16.04
C MET A 213 -0.77 1.86 16.22
N CYS A 214 -1.18 1.75 17.47
CA CYS A 214 -2.57 1.62 17.86
C CYS A 214 -2.75 2.33 19.20
N ARG A 215 -3.71 3.26 19.28
CA ARG A 215 -4.06 3.96 20.53
C ARG A 215 -5.58 4.03 20.70
N ASP A 216 -6.07 3.63 21.87
CA ASP A 216 -7.50 3.72 22.18
C ASP A 216 -7.90 5.09 22.77
N LYS A 217 -9.20 5.28 23.01
CA LYS A 217 -9.75 6.51 23.62
C LYS A 217 -9.50 6.61 25.13
N HIS A 218 -8.92 5.56 25.74
CA HIS A 218 -8.59 5.50 27.17
C HIS A 218 -7.12 5.83 27.44
N GLY A 219 -6.35 6.12 26.38
CA GLY A 219 -4.94 6.48 26.45
C GLY A 219 -3.99 5.28 26.39
N ASN A 220 -4.48 4.06 26.20
CA ASN A 220 -3.59 2.91 26.01
C ASN A 220 -3.02 2.94 24.60
N ALA A 221 -1.70 2.87 24.48
CA ALA A 221 -0.98 2.88 23.22
C ALA A 221 0.01 1.71 23.13
N VAL A 222 0.09 1.10 21.95
CA VAL A 222 1.02 0.00 21.64
C VAL A 222 1.54 0.12 20.21
N HIS A 223 2.68 -0.52 19.94
CA HIS A 223 3.12 -0.82 18.58
C HIS A 223 2.78 -2.29 18.23
N LEU A 224 2.38 -2.52 16.98
CA LEU A 224 2.08 -3.86 16.43
C LEU A 224 3.18 -4.29 15.46
N PHE A 225 4.42 -4.13 15.92
CA PHE A 225 5.68 -4.45 15.23
C PHE A 225 5.96 -3.61 13.97
N GLU A 226 7.09 -3.87 13.35
CA GLU A 226 7.60 -3.14 12.19
C GLU A 226 7.33 -3.85 10.85
N ARG A 227 7.37 -3.07 9.78
CA ARG A 227 7.43 -3.54 8.39
C ARG A 227 8.62 -2.89 7.68
N GLU A 228 9.31 -3.66 6.87
CA GLU A 228 10.33 -3.19 5.92
C GLU A 228 9.66 -2.95 4.57
N CYS A 229 9.66 -1.69 4.13
CA CYS A 229 9.01 -1.22 2.91
C CYS A 229 10.01 -0.62 1.92
N SER A 230 11.26 -1.09 1.95
CA SER A 230 12.37 -0.51 1.19
C SER A 230 12.31 -0.80 -0.30
N ILE A 231 11.62 -1.85 -0.76
CA ILE A 231 11.51 -2.14 -2.20
C ILE A 231 10.47 -1.20 -2.82
N GLN A 232 10.96 -0.19 -3.54
CA GLN A 232 10.15 0.92 -4.05
C GLN A 232 10.47 1.25 -5.52
N ARG A 233 9.49 1.84 -6.20
CA ARG A 233 9.65 2.57 -7.48
C ARG A 233 9.18 4.00 -7.27
N ARG A 234 10.04 5.00 -7.50
CA ARG A 234 9.67 6.43 -7.39
C ARG A 234 8.94 6.74 -6.07
N ASN A 235 9.48 6.22 -4.96
CA ASN A 235 8.92 6.33 -3.61
C ASN A 235 7.57 5.61 -3.38
N GLN A 236 7.08 4.84 -4.35
CA GLN A 236 5.92 3.96 -4.18
C GLN A 236 6.40 2.56 -3.79
N LYS A 237 5.84 2.04 -2.69
CA LYS A 237 6.14 0.69 -2.18
C LYS A 237 5.63 -0.37 -3.15
N LEU A 238 6.40 -1.45 -3.30
CA LEU A 238 6.11 -2.56 -4.21
C LEU A 238 6.06 -3.91 -3.50
N ILE A 239 7.06 -4.16 -2.64
CA ILE A 239 7.17 -5.36 -1.81
C ILE A 239 7.45 -4.92 -0.39
N GLU A 240 6.64 -5.40 0.53
CA GLU A 240 6.75 -5.17 1.96
C GLU A 240 6.97 -6.50 2.69
N GLN A 241 7.73 -6.47 3.78
CA GLN A 241 7.93 -7.67 4.59
C GLN A 241 8.01 -7.36 6.08
N THR A 242 7.66 -8.35 6.89
CA THR A 242 7.83 -8.30 8.34
C THR A 242 8.25 -9.66 8.88
N PRO A 243 9.17 -9.72 9.86
CA PRO A 243 9.98 -8.60 10.34
C PRO A 243 10.99 -8.05 9.33
N SER A 244 11.56 -6.89 9.65
CA SER A 244 12.71 -6.37 8.90
C SER A 244 13.95 -7.26 9.17
N PRO A 245 14.78 -7.54 8.16
CA PRO A 245 16.02 -8.32 8.35
C PRO A 245 17.08 -7.57 9.18
N ILE A 246 16.93 -6.26 9.40
CA ILE A 246 17.89 -5.44 10.15
C ILE A 246 17.36 -4.95 11.50
N VAL A 247 16.13 -5.30 11.86
CA VAL A 247 15.54 -4.99 13.17
C VAL A 247 15.52 -6.25 14.02
N ASP A 248 16.47 -6.34 14.95
CA ASP A 248 16.45 -7.37 16.00
C ASP A 248 15.46 -7.01 17.12
N GLN A 249 15.33 -7.87 18.13
CA GLN A 249 14.38 -7.66 19.21
C GLN A 249 14.68 -6.40 20.05
N ALA A 250 15.95 -6.14 20.34
CA ALA A 250 16.33 -4.98 21.15
C ALA A 250 16.02 -3.67 20.41
N LYS A 251 16.37 -3.60 19.12
CA LYS A 251 16.04 -2.44 18.29
C LYS A 251 14.53 -2.31 18.10
N ARG A 252 13.79 -3.42 18.03
CA ARG A 252 12.32 -3.42 17.93
C ARG A 252 11.66 -2.78 19.14
N GLU A 253 12.13 -3.10 20.33
CA GLU A 253 11.65 -2.51 21.58
C GLU A 253 12.02 -1.03 21.65
N GLU A 254 13.27 -0.68 21.35
CA GLU A 254 13.76 0.70 21.36
C GLU A 254 12.95 1.61 20.43
N ILE A 255 12.77 1.22 19.16
CA ILE A 255 12.01 2.03 18.19
C ILE A 255 10.50 1.95 18.49
N GLY A 256 10.01 0.81 18.99
CA GLY A 256 8.62 0.64 19.43
C GLY A 256 8.23 1.63 20.53
N GLU A 257 9.12 1.90 21.49
CA GLU A 257 8.91 2.93 22.51
C GLU A 257 8.81 4.34 21.91
N LEU A 258 9.65 4.66 20.93
CA LEU A 258 9.58 5.95 20.21
C LEU A 258 8.26 6.10 19.45
N VAL A 259 7.73 5.01 18.89
CA VAL A 259 6.45 4.99 18.18
C VAL A 259 5.29 5.24 19.13
N VAL A 260 5.31 4.65 20.32
CA VAL A 260 4.30 4.93 21.37
C VAL A 260 4.37 6.39 21.80
N LYS A 261 5.57 6.94 22.04
CA LYS A 261 5.76 8.38 22.34
C LYS A 261 5.24 9.28 21.20
N ALA A 262 5.50 8.90 19.95
CA ALA A 262 5.02 9.64 18.78
C ALA A 262 3.48 9.67 18.73
N ALA A 263 2.83 8.53 18.96
CA ALA A 263 1.37 8.44 19.01
C ALA A 263 0.76 9.30 20.13
N GLU A 264 1.37 9.30 21.31
CA GLU A 264 0.95 10.13 22.45
C GLU A 264 1.14 11.63 22.16
N ALA A 265 2.26 12.01 21.53
CA ALA A 265 2.62 13.40 21.23
C ALA A 265 1.63 14.10 20.30
N VAL A 266 0.93 13.32 19.45
CA VAL A 266 -0.09 13.83 18.52
C VAL A 266 -1.52 13.48 18.94
N ASP A 267 -1.69 13.02 20.19
CA ASP A 267 -2.97 12.52 20.74
C ASP A 267 -3.69 11.56 19.77
N TYR A 268 -2.92 10.64 19.19
CA TYR A 268 -3.42 9.74 18.16
C TYR A 268 -4.52 8.83 18.71
N THR A 269 -5.51 8.49 17.89
CA THR A 269 -6.51 7.45 18.24
C THR A 269 -6.72 6.54 17.04
N ASN A 270 -7.19 5.32 17.30
CA ASN A 270 -7.34 4.26 16.30
C ASN A 270 -5.97 3.72 15.84
N LEU A 271 -5.91 3.12 14.65
CA LEU A 271 -4.69 2.57 14.06
C LEU A 271 -4.06 3.58 13.09
N GLY A 272 -2.73 3.63 13.09
CA GLY A 272 -1.93 4.46 12.21
C GLY A 272 -0.53 3.88 12.04
N THR A 273 0.32 4.52 11.26
CA THR A 273 1.68 4.04 11.06
C THR A 273 2.67 5.18 11.18
N ALA A 274 3.69 4.98 12.03
CA ALA A 274 4.85 5.88 12.10
C ALA A 274 5.94 5.34 11.15
N GLU A 275 6.35 6.16 10.19
CA GLU A 275 7.36 5.80 9.20
C GLU A 275 8.74 6.40 9.56
N PHE A 276 9.80 5.63 9.30
CA PHE A 276 11.18 5.98 9.57
C PHE A 276 12.06 5.69 8.35
N LEU A 277 13.04 6.56 8.12
CA LEU A 277 14.20 6.23 7.31
C LEU A 277 15.31 5.73 8.23
N ARG A 278 15.77 4.51 7.99
CA ARG A 278 16.99 4.01 8.61
C ARG A 278 18.18 4.29 7.70
N ALA A 279 19.14 5.06 8.18
CA ALA A 279 20.37 5.35 7.47
C ALA A 279 21.37 4.18 7.54
N ASP A 280 22.41 4.23 6.70
CA ASP A 280 23.44 3.17 6.61
C ASP A 280 24.24 3.02 7.92
N ASN A 281 24.34 4.10 8.72
CA ASN A 281 24.95 4.09 10.06
C ASN A 281 24.10 3.37 11.12
N GLY A 282 22.88 2.94 10.78
CA GLY A 282 21.96 2.23 11.69
C GLY A 282 20.96 3.11 12.43
N GLU A 283 21.07 4.44 12.29
CA GLU A 283 20.18 5.40 12.94
C GLU A 283 18.81 5.46 12.26
N PHE A 284 17.76 5.63 13.07
CA PHE A 284 16.37 5.77 12.62
C PHE A 284 15.94 7.23 12.72
N TYR A 285 15.34 7.72 11.64
CA TYR A 285 14.81 9.08 11.58
C TYR A 285 13.36 9.04 11.19
N PHE A 286 12.49 9.52 12.07
CA PHE A 286 11.07 9.71 11.81
C PHE A 286 10.88 10.61 10.58
N ILE A 287 9.94 10.23 9.72
CA ILE A 287 9.56 11.01 8.54
C ILE A 287 8.11 11.49 8.60
N GLU A 288 7.15 10.62 8.92
CA GLU A 288 5.73 10.97 8.96
C GLU A 288 4.89 9.96 9.74
N ILE A 289 3.67 10.38 10.09
CA ILE A 289 2.60 9.48 10.53
C ILE A 289 1.57 9.43 9.42
N ASN A 290 1.31 8.22 8.92
CA ASN A 290 0.13 7.96 8.10
C ASN A 290 -1.06 7.77 9.05
N ALA A 291 -1.99 8.72 9.03
CA ALA A 291 -3.10 8.83 9.97
C ALA A 291 -4.30 7.94 9.59
N ARG A 292 -4.00 6.70 9.18
CA ARG A 292 -4.92 5.73 8.59
C ARG A 292 -4.35 4.32 8.57
N LEU A 293 -5.18 3.35 8.20
CA LEU A 293 -4.69 2.04 7.79
C LEU A 293 -3.83 2.14 6.51
N GLN A 294 -2.91 1.20 6.33
CA GLN A 294 -2.06 1.12 5.14
C GLN A 294 -2.36 -0.13 4.32
N VAL A 295 -1.88 -0.14 3.08
CA VAL A 295 -2.10 -1.22 2.11
C VAL A 295 -1.53 -2.53 2.67
N GLU A 296 -0.31 -2.43 3.20
CA GLU A 296 0.57 -3.46 3.76
C GLU A 296 0.24 -3.90 5.20
N HIS A 297 -0.91 -3.50 5.76
CA HIS A 297 -1.36 -4.02 7.05
C HIS A 297 -1.52 -5.57 7.11
N PRO A 298 -1.88 -6.30 6.04
CA PRO A 298 -2.09 -7.75 6.11
C PRO A 298 -0.89 -8.54 6.63
N ILE A 299 0.34 -8.13 6.29
CA ILE A 299 1.53 -8.84 6.76
C ILE A 299 1.74 -8.68 8.27
N SER A 300 1.39 -7.53 8.84
CA SER A 300 1.37 -7.34 10.30
C SER A 300 0.26 -8.16 10.96
N GLU A 301 -0.92 -8.27 10.35
CA GLU A 301 -1.99 -9.16 10.83
C GLU A 301 -1.54 -10.63 10.84
N MET A 302 -0.84 -11.08 9.79
CA MET A 302 -0.39 -12.47 9.65
C MET A 302 0.68 -12.87 10.68
N VAL A 303 1.55 -11.95 11.11
CA VAL A 303 2.56 -12.25 12.14
C VAL A 303 2.11 -11.98 13.56
N SER A 304 1.12 -11.10 13.77
CA SER A 304 0.58 -10.78 15.11
C SER A 304 -0.64 -11.63 15.49
N GLY A 305 -1.38 -12.15 14.50
CA GLY A 305 -2.65 -12.84 14.71
C GLY A 305 -3.84 -11.90 15.01
N LEU A 306 -3.66 -10.59 14.85
CA LEU A 306 -4.70 -9.58 15.11
C LEU A 306 -5.45 -9.20 13.83
N ASP A 307 -6.76 -8.95 13.93
CA ASP A 307 -7.55 -8.31 12.86
C ASP A 307 -7.59 -6.80 13.10
N PHE A 308 -6.87 -6.05 12.27
CA PHE A 308 -6.70 -4.61 12.42
C PHE A 308 -7.99 -3.85 12.15
N VAL A 309 -8.77 -4.23 11.13
CA VAL A 309 -10.07 -3.59 10.87
C VAL A 309 -11.03 -3.82 12.04
N LYS A 310 -10.99 -5.02 12.66
CA LYS A 310 -11.78 -5.28 13.87
C LYS A 310 -11.33 -4.36 15.01
N LEU A 311 -10.02 -4.23 15.24
CA LEU A 311 -9.48 -3.31 16.26
C LEU A 311 -9.90 -1.85 15.98
N GLN A 312 -9.88 -1.41 14.71
CA GLN A 312 -10.34 -0.07 14.35
C GLN A 312 -11.81 0.15 14.74
N LEU A 313 -12.67 -0.85 14.49
CA LEU A 313 -14.09 -0.81 14.85
C LEU A 313 -14.31 -0.84 16.37
N ASP A 314 -13.59 -1.68 17.10
CA ASP A 314 -13.66 -1.77 18.56
C ASP A 314 -13.26 -0.43 19.20
N ILE A 315 -12.15 0.17 18.76
CA ILE A 315 -11.68 1.47 19.26
C ILE A 315 -12.66 2.59 18.88
N ALA A 316 -13.23 2.55 17.67
CA ALA A 316 -14.25 3.51 17.25
C ALA A 316 -15.49 3.42 18.16
N ASN A 317 -15.89 2.21 18.58
CA ASN A 317 -16.93 1.98 19.59
C ASN A 317 -16.57 2.50 20.99
N GLY A 318 -15.32 2.86 21.24
CA GLY A 318 -14.82 3.32 22.54
C GLY A 318 -14.38 2.18 23.45
N GLU A 319 -14.19 0.98 22.93
CA GLU A 319 -13.63 -0.14 23.69
C GLU A 319 -12.14 0.11 23.98
N PRO A 320 -11.64 -0.30 25.15
CA PRO A 320 -10.22 -0.30 25.45
C PRO A 320 -9.49 -1.39 24.64
N LEU A 321 -8.18 -1.21 24.43
CA LEU A 321 -7.34 -2.26 23.86
C LEU A 321 -7.42 -3.53 24.71
N PRO A 322 -7.65 -4.72 24.10
CA PRO A 322 -7.82 -5.96 24.85
C PRO A 322 -6.49 -6.58 25.30
N PHE A 323 -5.36 -5.89 25.09
CA PHE A 323 -4.01 -6.37 25.36
C PHE A 323 -3.08 -5.22 25.75
N LYS A 324 -1.98 -5.55 26.40
CA LYS A 324 -0.83 -4.68 26.63
C LYS A 324 0.30 -5.03 25.66
N GLN A 325 1.31 -4.16 25.57
CA GLN A 325 2.50 -4.41 24.74
C GLN A 325 3.18 -5.76 25.06
N SER A 326 3.20 -6.17 26.33
CA SER A 326 3.80 -7.43 26.79
C SER A 326 3.05 -8.69 26.34
N ASP A 327 1.79 -8.57 25.94
CA ASP A 327 0.96 -9.70 25.52
C ASP A 327 1.16 -10.02 24.02
N LEU A 328 1.70 -9.05 23.27
CA LEU A 328 1.92 -9.15 21.84
C LEU A 328 3.13 -10.02 21.53
N LYS A 329 2.95 -10.94 20.59
CA LYS A 329 4.02 -11.80 20.07
C LYS A 329 4.00 -11.78 18.55
N MET A 330 5.19 -11.70 17.98
CA MET A 330 5.38 -11.83 16.54
C MET A 330 5.74 -13.27 16.22
N ASN A 331 5.07 -13.85 15.23
CA ASN A 331 5.27 -15.23 14.82
C ASN A 331 5.53 -15.33 13.30
N GLY A 332 6.66 -15.92 12.94
CA GLY A 332 7.05 -16.15 11.55
C GLY A 332 7.37 -14.88 10.76
N TYR A 333 7.29 -15.01 9.45
CA TYR A 333 7.65 -13.99 8.46
C TYR A 333 6.56 -13.87 7.42
N ALA A 334 6.17 -12.65 7.08
CA ALA A 334 5.20 -12.38 6.05
C ALA A 334 5.74 -11.41 4.99
N ILE A 335 5.34 -11.63 3.75
CA ILE A 335 5.72 -10.82 2.58
C ILE A 335 4.43 -10.43 1.85
N GLU A 336 4.30 -9.17 1.45
CA GLU A 336 3.26 -8.66 0.56
C GLU A 336 3.88 -8.26 -0.78
N CYS A 337 3.18 -8.53 -1.87
CA CYS A 337 3.46 -8.02 -3.21
C CYS A 337 2.22 -7.30 -3.74
N ARG A 338 2.40 -6.05 -4.18
CA ARG A 338 1.34 -5.22 -4.78
C ARG A 338 1.14 -5.56 -6.24
N ILE A 339 0.16 -6.39 -6.57
CA ILE A 339 -0.10 -6.79 -7.96
C ILE A 339 -0.75 -5.62 -8.68
N ASN A 340 0.07 -4.84 -9.40
CA ASN A 340 -0.33 -3.65 -10.12
C ASN A 340 -0.50 -3.95 -11.61
N ALA A 341 -1.45 -3.28 -12.24
CA ALA A 341 -1.64 -3.27 -13.68
C ALA A 341 -0.73 -2.21 -14.31
N GLU A 342 0.55 -2.56 -14.50
CA GLU A 342 1.59 -1.65 -14.97
C GLU A 342 2.55 -2.36 -15.93
N ASP A 343 2.92 -1.70 -17.01
CA ASP A 343 3.97 -2.17 -17.91
C ASP A 343 5.34 -1.71 -17.42
N THR A 344 6.09 -2.63 -16.83
CA THR A 344 7.42 -2.37 -16.26
C THR A 344 8.42 -1.80 -17.28
N PHE A 345 8.30 -2.16 -18.57
CA PHE A 345 9.22 -1.70 -19.62
C PHE A 345 8.80 -0.35 -20.20
N LEU A 346 7.53 0.02 -20.09
CA LEU A 346 7.03 1.33 -20.46
C LEU A 346 7.01 2.28 -19.24
N ASP A 347 8.13 2.34 -18.52
CA ASP A 347 8.30 3.18 -17.32
C ASP A 347 7.16 3.00 -16.31
N PHE A 348 6.65 1.77 -16.19
CA PHE A 348 5.54 1.39 -15.31
C PHE A 348 4.27 2.19 -15.59
N ALA A 349 3.99 2.44 -16.88
CA ALA A 349 2.74 3.05 -17.32
C ALA A 349 1.56 2.14 -16.94
N PRO A 350 0.41 2.71 -16.49
CA PRO A 350 -0.78 1.93 -16.19
C PRO A 350 -1.25 1.10 -17.39
N SER A 351 -1.52 -0.18 -17.15
CA SER A 351 -2.13 -1.10 -18.10
C SER A 351 -3.60 -1.29 -17.72
N THR A 352 -4.51 -0.88 -18.59
CA THR A 352 -5.95 -0.80 -18.28
C THR A 352 -6.74 -1.56 -19.33
N GLY A 353 -7.93 -2.04 -18.97
CA GLY A 353 -8.76 -2.82 -19.88
C GLY A 353 -9.42 -4.04 -19.26
N PRO A 354 -10.08 -4.87 -20.08
CA PRO A 354 -10.80 -6.05 -19.62
C PRO A 354 -9.84 -7.14 -19.14
N VAL A 355 -10.24 -7.81 -18.06
CA VAL A 355 -9.57 -9.00 -17.53
C VAL A 355 -10.48 -10.21 -17.81
N PRO A 356 -10.41 -10.83 -19.01
CA PRO A 356 -11.31 -11.92 -19.38
C PRO A 356 -11.13 -13.16 -18.49
N TYR A 357 -9.91 -13.36 -17.99
CA TYR A 357 -9.56 -14.50 -17.16
C TYR A 357 -8.59 -14.08 -16.06
N VAL A 358 -8.83 -14.62 -14.86
CA VAL A 358 -7.95 -14.48 -13.72
C VAL A 358 -8.02 -15.73 -12.85
N THR A 359 -6.86 -16.22 -12.42
CA THR A 359 -6.74 -17.23 -11.36
C THR A 359 -6.22 -16.56 -10.10
N ILE A 360 -7.02 -16.58 -9.02
CA ILE A 360 -6.60 -16.04 -7.73
C ILE A 360 -5.83 -17.11 -6.96
N PRO A 361 -4.57 -16.85 -6.55
CA PRO A 361 -3.78 -17.82 -5.81
C PRO A 361 -4.41 -18.08 -4.43
N SER A 362 -4.34 -19.34 -4.00
CA SER A 362 -4.89 -19.79 -2.72
C SER A 362 -4.08 -20.96 -2.16
N GLY A 363 -4.24 -21.25 -0.88
CA GLY A 363 -3.56 -22.36 -0.20
C GLY A 363 -3.13 -22.01 1.22
N PRO A 364 -2.51 -22.96 1.94
CA PRO A 364 -2.03 -22.72 3.29
C PRO A 364 -1.09 -21.52 3.35
N ASN A 365 -1.39 -20.56 4.23
CA ASN A 365 -0.58 -19.36 4.46
C ASN A 365 -0.40 -18.45 3.24
N VAL A 366 -1.33 -18.52 2.27
CA VAL A 366 -1.46 -17.58 1.15
C VAL A 366 -2.75 -16.79 1.36
N ARG A 367 -2.65 -15.46 1.39
CA ARG A 367 -3.77 -14.53 1.47
C ARG A 367 -3.74 -13.63 0.24
N CYS A 368 -4.87 -13.48 -0.44
CA CYS A 368 -5.01 -12.55 -1.55
C CYS A 368 -6.21 -11.64 -1.29
N ASP A 369 -5.94 -10.35 -1.11
CA ASP A 369 -6.97 -9.32 -0.98
C ASP A 369 -7.09 -8.62 -2.36
N THR A 370 -8.22 -8.78 -3.06
CA THR A 370 -8.38 -8.33 -4.46
C THR A 370 -9.83 -8.00 -4.79
N TYR A 371 -10.04 -7.14 -5.79
CA TYR A 371 -11.35 -6.94 -6.42
C TYR A 371 -11.50 -7.67 -7.77
N LEU A 372 -10.45 -8.35 -8.26
CA LEU A 372 -10.46 -9.02 -9.55
C LEU A 372 -11.46 -10.18 -9.57
N TYR A 373 -12.16 -10.30 -10.67
CA TYR A 373 -12.96 -11.47 -11.03
C TYR A 373 -12.97 -11.63 -12.56
N PRO A 374 -13.18 -12.85 -13.09
CA PRO A 374 -13.23 -13.05 -14.54
C PRO A 374 -14.29 -12.17 -15.22
N GLY A 375 -13.86 -11.39 -16.20
CA GLY A 375 -14.70 -10.42 -16.93
C GLY A 375 -14.76 -9.03 -16.30
N CYS A 376 -14.02 -8.74 -15.23
CA CYS A 376 -13.90 -7.38 -14.70
C CYS A 376 -13.06 -6.48 -15.62
N THR A 377 -12.99 -5.19 -15.28
CA THR A 377 -12.21 -4.19 -16.03
C THR A 377 -11.31 -3.43 -15.07
N VAL A 378 -10.05 -3.30 -15.42
CA VAL A 378 -9.10 -2.40 -14.76
C VAL A 378 -9.32 -1.00 -15.32
N SER A 379 -9.70 -0.08 -14.43
CA SER A 379 -10.06 1.28 -14.78
C SER A 379 -8.84 2.16 -15.08
N PRO A 380 -8.92 3.09 -16.04
CA PRO A 380 -7.92 4.14 -16.21
C PRO A 380 -8.08 5.32 -15.23
N PHE A 381 -9.13 5.37 -14.41
CA PHE A 381 -9.42 6.51 -13.53
C PHE A 381 -8.83 6.38 -12.11
N TYR A 382 -8.44 5.18 -11.71
CA TYR A 382 -8.01 4.86 -10.35
C TYR A 382 -6.58 4.33 -10.33
N ASP A 383 -6.08 4.02 -9.14
CA ASP A 383 -4.77 3.43 -8.97
C ASP A 383 -4.67 2.05 -9.65
N SER A 384 -3.44 1.66 -9.99
CA SER A 384 -3.14 0.44 -10.73
C SER A 384 -3.19 -0.83 -9.87
N LEU A 385 -3.37 -0.74 -8.54
CA LEU A 385 -3.42 -1.91 -7.67
C LEU A 385 -4.63 -2.76 -8.02
N MET A 386 -4.41 -4.05 -8.27
CA MET A 386 -5.46 -5.02 -8.53
C MET A 386 -5.62 -6.03 -7.39
N ALA A 387 -4.51 -6.39 -6.75
CA ALA A 387 -4.49 -7.32 -5.64
C ALA A 387 -3.29 -7.08 -4.73
N LYS A 388 -3.44 -7.48 -3.47
CA LYS A 388 -2.34 -7.65 -2.53
C LYS A 388 -2.16 -9.14 -2.32
N LEU A 389 -1.01 -9.66 -2.72
CA LEU A 389 -0.68 -11.06 -2.49
C LEU A 389 0.24 -11.14 -1.27
N CYS A 390 -0.20 -11.84 -0.24
CA CYS A 390 0.52 -12.02 1.00
C CYS A 390 0.83 -13.49 1.24
N THR A 391 2.03 -13.77 1.74
CA THR A 391 2.41 -15.11 2.19
C THR A 391 3.01 -15.08 3.57
N TRP A 392 2.86 -16.17 4.31
CA TRP A 392 3.48 -16.37 5.61
C TRP A 392 4.28 -17.67 5.65
N GLY A 393 5.38 -17.68 6.41
CA GLY A 393 6.17 -18.86 6.70
C GLY A 393 6.88 -18.75 8.06
N PRO A 394 7.28 -19.88 8.66
CA PRO A 394 8.05 -19.88 9.91
C PRO A 394 9.47 -19.30 9.73
N THR A 395 9.98 -19.33 8.50
CA THR A 395 11.24 -18.67 8.10
C THR A 395 10.99 -17.70 6.95
N PHE A 396 11.88 -16.73 6.79
CA PHE A 396 11.84 -15.80 5.66
C PHE A 396 11.84 -16.54 4.32
N ASP A 397 12.73 -17.55 4.16
CA ASP A 397 12.84 -18.28 2.91
C ASP A 397 11.58 -19.10 2.59
N GLU A 398 10.93 -19.71 3.59
CA GLU A 398 9.66 -20.41 3.39
C GLU A 398 8.50 -19.48 3.03
N SER A 399 8.51 -18.23 3.50
CA SER A 399 7.56 -17.22 3.05
C SER A 399 7.87 -16.80 1.60
N ARG A 400 9.15 -16.53 1.29
CA ARG A 400 9.63 -16.13 -0.04
C ARG A 400 9.36 -17.17 -1.12
N VAL A 401 9.67 -18.44 -0.87
CA VAL A 401 9.40 -19.55 -1.81
C VAL A 401 7.91 -19.74 -2.01
N LYS A 402 7.11 -19.56 -0.95
CA LYS A 402 5.65 -19.61 -1.06
C LYS A 402 5.11 -18.45 -1.88
N MET A 403 5.66 -17.25 -1.74
CA MET A 403 5.33 -16.09 -2.58
C MET A 403 5.63 -16.38 -4.05
N LEU A 404 6.80 -16.94 -4.36
CA LEU A 404 7.16 -17.34 -5.72
C LEU A 404 6.17 -18.33 -6.34
N ASN A 405 5.73 -19.32 -5.56
CA ASN A 405 4.71 -20.28 -6.02
C ASN A 405 3.36 -19.60 -6.23
N ALA A 406 2.92 -18.78 -5.28
CA ALA A 406 1.66 -18.05 -5.40
C ALA A 406 1.65 -17.07 -6.60
N LEU A 407 2.78 -16.43 -6.90
CA LEU A 407 2.96 -15.59 -8.09
C LEU A 407 2.96 -16.41 -9.40
N ASN A 408 3.41 -17.67 -9.37
CA ASN A 408 3.31 -18.57 -10.54
C ASN A 408 1.87 -19.00 -10.81
N ASP A 409 1.06 -19.12 -9.77
CA ASP A 409 -0.36 -19.52 -9.88
C ASP A 409 -1.28 -18.32 -10.18
N PHE A 410 -0.79 -17.09 -10.07
CA PHE A 410 -1.56 -15.87 -10.31
C PHE A 410 -1.56 -15.48 -11.79
N ASP A 411 -2.39 -16.16 -12.59
CA ASP A 411 -2.60 -15.81 -14.00
C ASP A 411 -3.61 -14.66 -14.13
N ILE A 412 -3.23 -13.56 -14.78
CA ILE A 412 -4.09 -12.41 -15.09
C ILE A 412 -3.93 -12.14 -16.59
N GLN A 413 -5.02 -12.23 -17.34
CA GLN A 413 -5.01 -12.00 -18.79
C GLN A 413 -5.60 -10.63 -19.12
N GLY A 414 -5.12 -10.01 -20.21
CA GLY A 414 -5.67 -8.77 -20.77
C GLY A 414 -4.96 -7.48 -20.34
N VAL A 415 -4.15 -7.51 -19.29
CA VAL A 415 -3.34 -6.38 -18.81
C VAL A 415 -1.92 -6.82 -18.46
N GLU A 416 -0.96 -5.90 -18.57
CA GLU A 416 0.41 -6.09 -18.08
C GLU A 416 0.44 -5.99 -16.56
N THR A 417 1.35 -6.73 -15.91
CA THR A 417 1.40 -6.82 -14.44
C THR A 417 2.80 -6.69 -13.88
N SER A 418 2.89 -6.31 -12.60
CA SER A 418 4.14 -6.28 -11.83
C SER A 418 4.69 -7.67 -11.44
N ILE A 419 3.95 -8.76 -11.69
CA ILE A 419 4.31 -10.14 -11.28
C ILE A 419 5.70 -10.57 -11.75
N PRO A 420 6.09 -10.38 -13.04
CA PRO A 420 7.42 -10.79 -13.50
C PRO A 420 8.56 -10.11 -12.73
N LEU A 421 8.42 -8.80 -12.47
CA LEU A 421 9.41 -8.04 -11.71
C LEU A 421 9.58 -8.60 -10.29
N TYR A 422 8.47 -8.95 -9.63
CA TYR A 422 8.54 -9.53 -8.27
C TYR A 422 9.22 -10.89 -8.26
N LYS A 423 8.97 -11.73 -9.27
CA LYS A 423 9.69 -13.00 -9.40
C LYS A 423 11.20 -12.80 -9.57
N THR A 424 11.62 -11.80 -10.35
CA THR A 424 13.05 -11.45 -10.49
C THR A 424 13.64 -10.96 -9.16
N ILE A 425 12.96 -10.04 -8.46
CA ILE A 425 13.42 -9.50 -7.17
C ILE A 425 13.53 -10.62 -6.12
N LEU A 426 12.49 -11.43 -5.95
CA LEU A 426 12.45 -12.51 -4.95
C LEU A 426 13.48 -13.62 -5.21
N ASN A 427 13.97 -13.76 -6.45
CA ASN A 427 15.03 -14.72 -6.80
C ASN A 427 16.44 -14.11 -6.74
N SER A 428 16.57 -12.80 -6.57
CA SER A 428 17.86 -12.12 -6.49
C SER A 428 18.58 -12.46 -5.19
N GLU A 429 19.92 -12.56 -5.25
CA GLU A 429 20.74 -12.82 -4.05
C GLU A 429 20.70 -11.64 -3.09
N GLU A 430 20.55 -10.42 -3.60
CA GLU A 430 20.47 -9.21 -2.79
C GLU A 430 19.21 -9.20 -1.92
N TYR A 431 18.05 -9.62 -2.47
CA TYR A 431 16.83 -9.77 -1.70
C TYR A 431 16.93 -10.92 -0.67
N LYS A 432 17.46 -12.08 -1.08
CA LYS A 432 17.64 -13.24 -0.18
C LYS A 432 18.52 -12.94 1.03
N ASN A 433 19.57 -12.13 0.81
CA ASN A 433 20.50 -11.72 1.84
C ASN A 433 20.04 -10.47 2.62
N GLY A 434 18.82 -9.99 2.36
CA GLY A 434 18.24 -8.84 3.05
C GLY A 434 18.94 -7.51 2.75
N GLN A 435 19.64 -7.38 1.62
CA GLN A 435 20.33 -6.17 1.17
C GLN A 435 19.36 -5.18 0.51
N LEU A 436 18.42 -4.66 1.30
CA LEU A 436 17.33 -3.81 0.84
C LEU A 436 17.67 -2.33 1.01
N SER A 437 17.14 -1.50 0.12
CA SER A 437 17.26 -0.03 0.17
C SER A 437 16.20 0.61 -0.73
N THR A 438 15.83 1.86 -0.47
CA THR A 438 14.81 2.59 -1.25
C THR A 438 15.17 2.76 -2.73
N ASP A 439 16.45 2.62 -3.09
CA ASP A 439 16.95 2.66 -4.46
C ASP A 439 17.26 1.27 -5.04
N PHE A 440 16.79 0.18 -4.41
CA PHE A 440 17.08 -1.22 -4.76
C PHE A 440 16.97 -1.54 -6.25
N LEU A 441 15.87 -1.14 -6.90
CA LEU A 441 15.65 -1.43 -8.32
C LEU A 441 16.75 -0.87 -9.21
N LYS A 442 17.19 0.37 -8.92
CA LYS A 442 18.25 1.06 -9.66
C LYS A 442 19.63 0.55 -9.24
N ARG A 443 19.84 0.34 -7.94
CA ARG A 443 21.12 -0.08 -7.35
C ARG A 443 21.62 -1.40 -7.91
N TYR A 444 20.70 -2.31 -8.22
CA TYR A 444 21.01 -3.67 -8.64
C TYR A 444 20.49 -4.00 -10.05
N ASP A 445 20.17 -2.97 -10.85
CA ASP A 445 19.74 -3.10 -12.25
C ASP A 445 18.62 -4.12 -12.46
N MET A 446 17.59 -4.07 -11.61
CA MET A 446 16.51 -5.08 -11.58
C MET A 446 15.74 -5.16 -12.90
N ILE A 447 15.62 -4.06 -13.63
CA ILE A 447 14.95 -4.04 -14.94
C ILE A 447 15.76 -4.80 -15.99
N GLU A 448 17.09 -4.69 -15.98
CA GLU A 448 17.97 -5.45 -16.87
C GLU A 448 17.96 -6.94 -16.52
N LYS A 449 17.94 -7.28 -15.21
CA LYS A 449 17.80 -8.68 -14.78
C LYS A 449 16.44 -9.25 -15.22
N LEU A 450 15.36 -8.49 -15.08
CA LEU A 450 14.03 -8.90 -15.55
C LEU A 450 14.01 -9.17 -17.06
N GLU A 451 14.62 -8.30 -17.87
CA GLU A 451 14.70 -8.50 -19.32
C GLU A 451 15.39 -9.83 -19.66
N LYS A 452 16.51 -10.15 -18.98
CA LYS A 452 17.23 -11.41 -19.15
C LYS A 452 16.37 -12.62 -18.73
N ASP A 453 15.69 -12.53 -17.60
CA ASP A 453 14.80 -13.58 -17.10
C ASP A 453 13.66 -13.87 -18.09
N LEU A 454 13.03 -12.83 -18.65
CA LEU A 454 11.96 -12.99 -19.64
C LEU A 454 12.45 -13.57 -20.97
N ILE A 455 13.65 -13.20 -21.43
CA ILE A 455 14.26 -13.80 -22.62
C ILE A 455 14.51 -15.29 -22.38
N GLN A 456 15.00 -15.66 -21.20
CA GLN A 456 15.25 -17.06 -20.84
C GLN A 456 13.94 -17.85 -20.73
N ASP A 457 12.94 -17.32 -20.03
CA ASP A 457 11.62 -17.95 -19.87
C ASP A 457 10.93 -18.17 -21.23
N ARG A 458 11.02 -17.21 -22.15
CA ARG A 458 10.51 -17.38 -23.53
C ARG A 458 11.19 -18.51 -24.27
N LYS A 459 12.52 -18.67 -24.13
CA LYS A 459 13.26 -19.78 -24.76
C LYS A 459 12.83 -21.13 -24.19
N GLU A 460 12.68 -21.22 -22.87
CA GLU A 460 12.27 -22.46 -22.19
C GLU A 460 10.84 -22.86 -22.53
N LYS A 461 9.93 -21.88 -22.64
CA LYS A 461 8.51 -22.10 -22.95
C LYS A 461 8.21 -22.25 -24.45
N GLN A 462 9.17 -21.98 -25.34
CA GLN A 462 8.95 -22.03 -26.79
C GLN A 462 8.48 -23.41 -27.26
N ILE A 463 9.17 -24.49 -26.85
CA ILE A 463 8.83 -25.86 -27.25
C ILE A 463 7.47 -26.30 -26.67
N PRO A 464 7.21 -26.15 -25.35
CA PRO A 464 5.89 -26.43 -24.77
C PRO A 464 4.75 -25.64 -25.45
N ALA A 465 4.97 -24.37 -25.78
CA ALA A 465 3.96 -23.55 -26.44
C ALA A 465 3.63 -24.06 -27.85
N ILE A 466 4.65 -24.41 -28.64
CA ILE A 466 4.47 -25.01 -29.98
C ILE A 466 3.73 -26.35 -29.87
N ALA A 467 4.14 -27.21 -28.93
CA ALA A 467 3.48 -28.50 -28.70
C ALA A 467 2.01 -28.33 -28.30
N SER A 468 1.72 -27.40 -27.38
CA SER A 468 0.35 -27.08 -26.95
C SER A 468 -0.51 -26.58 -28.11
N ALA A 469 0.02 -25.68 -28.95
CA ALA A 469 -0.70 -25.17 -30.13
C ALA A 469 -1.01 -26.29 -31.14
N ILE A 470 -0.06 -27.21 -31.39
CA ILE A 470 -0.27 -28.38 -32.26
C ILE A 470 -1.35 -29.30 -31.68
N MET A 471 -1.24 -29.67 -30.40
CA MET A 471 -2.22 -30.52 -29.71
C MET A 471 -3.61 -29.90 -29.73
N HIS A 472 -3.71 -28.59 -29.51
CA HIS A 472 -4.97 -27.87 -29.56
C HIS A 472 -5.59 -27.86 -30.97
N SER A 473 -4.77 -27.65 -32.00
CA SER A 473 -5.19 -27.72 -33.40
C SER A 473 -5.71 -29.11 -33.77
N GLU A 474 -4.97 -30.17 -33.42
CA GLU A 474 -5.38 -31.55 -33.68
C GLU A 474 -6.66 -31.94 -32.91
N PHE A 475 -6.79 -31.49 -31.66
CA PHE A 475 -8.03 -31.66 -30.88
C PHE A 475 -9.22 -31.00 -31.59
N TYR A 476 -9.11 -29.74 -32.01
CA TYR A 476 -10.18 -29.06 -32.74
C TYR A 476 -10.49 -29.73 -34.09
N LYS A 477 -9.47 -30.12 -34.86
CA LYS A 477 -9.67 -30.89 -36.11
C LYS A 477 -10.43 -32.18 -35.87
N SER A 478 -10.13 -32.90 -34.79
CA SER A 478 -10.84 -34.13 -34.43
C SER A 478 -12.30 -33.88 -34.05
N LYS A 479 -12.62 -32.81 -33.32
CA LYS A 479 -14.00 -32.41 -33.02
C LYS A 479 -14.80 -31.97 -34.25
N VAL A 480 -14.17 -31.23 -35.18
CA VAL A 480 -14.83 -30.84 -36.44
C VAL A 480 -15.11 -32.08 -37.30
N LYS A 481 -14.17 -33.03 -37.37
CA LYS A 481 -14.40 -34.31 -38.06
C LYS A 481 -15.52 -35.13 -37.41
N SER A 482 -15.60 -35.18 -36.07
CA SER A 482 -16.66 -35.92 -35.38
C SER A 482 -18.05 -35.29 -35.52
N GLN A 483 -18.14 -33.95 -35.67
CA GLN A 483 -19.40 -33.26 -35.94
C GLN A 483 -19.85 -33.43 -37.40
N ASN A 484 -18.92 -33.53 -38.35
CA ASN A 484 -19.25 -33.79 -39.77
C ASN A 484 -19.55 -35.27 -40.07
N SER A 485 -19.26 -36.19 -39.15
CA SER A 485 -19.60 -37.62 -39.27
C SER A 485 -20.92 -38.00 -38.60
N GLY A 486 -21.83 -37.04 -38.39
CA GLY A 486 -23.17 -37.30 -37.90
C GLY A 486 -24.08 -37.88 -38.98
N ASP A 487 -23.95 -39.19 -39.25
CA ASP A 487 -25.13 -40.07 -39.27
C ASP A 487 -24.75 -41.57 -39.22
N THR A 488 -25.60 -42.33 -38.51
CA THR A 488 -25.71 -43.79 -38.35
C THR A 488 -24.92 -44.49 -37.20
N ASP A 489 -25.68 -44.85 -36.16
CA ASP A 489 -25.57 -46.03 -35.27
C ASP A 489 -24.24 -46.31 -34.52
N GLY A 490 -23.87 -45.44 -33.58
CA GLY A 490 -22.83 -45.74 -32.59
C GLY A 490 -23.25 -45.33 -31.18
N ILE A 491 -23.35 -46.30 -30.27
CA ILE A 491 -23.56 -46.08 -28.84
C ILE A 491 -22.53 -45.06 -28.31
N SER A 492 -22.99 -44.12 -27.47
CA SER A 492 -22.14 -43.11 -26.83
C SER A 492 -20.88 -43.71 -26.22
N THR A 493 -19.72 -43.11 -26.49
CA THR A 493 -18.41 -43.49 -25.91
C THR A 493 -18.37 -43.39 -24.38
N TRP A 494 -19.33 -42.69 -23.76
CA TRP A 494 -19.53 -42.69 -22.31
C TRP A 494 -20.05 -44.04 -21.79
N VAL A 495 -20.80 -44.77 -22.61
CA VAL A 495 -21.36 -46.10 -22.28
C VAL A 495 -20.31 -47.20 -22.48
N GLU A 496 -19.41 -47.07 -23.46
CA GLU A 496 -18.31 -48.04 -23.69
C GLU A 496 -17.24 -48.04 -22.61
N ARG A 497 -17.05 -46.92 -21.89
CA ARG A 497 -16.00 -46.79 -20.87
C ARG A 497 -16.39 -47.26 -19.47
N GLY A 498 -17.60 -47.77 -19.28
CA GLY A 498 -17.98 -48.48 -18.05
C GLY A 498 -17.75 -47.71 -16.75
N ILE A 499 -17.93 -46.39 -16.75
CA ILE A 499 -17.96 -45.58 -15.53
C ILE A 499 -19.41 -45.18 -15.31
N MET A 500 -20.14 -46.05 -14.62
CA MET A 500 -21.35 -45.70 -13.88
C MET A 500 -21.15 -46.10 -12.43
#